data_AF-A0A9X1LVW6-F1
#
_entry.id   AF-A0A9X1LVW6-F1
#
_cell.length_a   1.000
_cell.length_b   1.000
_cell.length_c   1.000
_cell.angle_alpha   90.00
_cell.angle_beta   90.00
_cell.angle_gamma   90.00
#
_symmetry.space_group_name_H-M   'P 1'
#
loop_
_entity.id
_entity.type
_entity.pdbx_description
1 polymer ?
#
loop_
_entity_poly.entity_id
_entity_poly.type
_entity_poly.pdbx_seq_one_letter_code
_entity_poly.pdbx_strand_id
1 'polypeptide(L)'
;MSAPTKVTDQESCAAFDDVSTILQNAHMGLSSGRMSQQEYDGWLRLATRVLDRVPTSGEGAVSDGIAASKAAAPAIPLGTIAPPLIGGDAWNNAAPLAAACTAAGYVFVVESWTGG
;
A
#
# COMPACT_ATOMS: atom_id res chain seq x y z
N MET A 1 3.54 -34.05 -0.16
CA MET A 1 3.57 -32.72 0.47
C MET A 1 4.18 -31.79 -0.56
N SER A 2 3.41 -30.84 -1.11
CA SER A 2 3.95 -29.84 -2.03
C SER A 2 4.81 -28.84 -1.26
N ALA A 3 5.95 -28.43 -1.82
CA ALA A 3 6.77 -27.39 -1.22
C ALA A 3 5.97 -26.08 -1.11
N PRO A 4 6.17 -25.27 -0.05
CA PRO A 4 5.53 -23.95 0.03
C PRO A 4 5.98 -23.10 -1.16
N THR A 5 5.02 -22.49 -1.87
CA THR A 5 5.32 -21.50 -2.91
C THR A 5 6.05 -20.34 -2.24
N LYS A 6 7.29 -20.06 -2.67
CA LYS A 6 8.08 -18.92 -2.17
C LYS A 6 7.48 -17.65 -2.77
N VAL A 7 7.16 -16.67 -1.92
CA VAL A 7 6.74 -15.33 -2.35
C VAL A 7 7.85 -14.70 -3.18
N THR A 8 7.49 -14.21 -4.35
CA THR A 8 8.38 -13.49 -5.27
C THR A 8 8.27 -11.98 -5.03
N ASP A 9 9.34 -11.26 -5.35
CA ASP A 9 9.34 -9.79 -5.29
C ASP A 9 8.25 -9.18 -6.19
N GLN A 10 7.92 -9.83 -7.32
CA GLN A 10 6.84 -9.38 -8.20
C GLN A 10 5.46 -9.51 -7.55
N GLU A 11 5.20 -10.59 -6.81
CA GLU A 11 3.96 -10.75 -6.04
C GLU A 11 3.86 -9.71 -4.92
N SER A 12 4.97 -9.44 -4.23
CA SER A 12 5.04 -8.38 -3.22
C SER A 12 4.76 -7.00 -3.82
N CYS A 13 5.34 -6.70 -4.98
CA CYS A 13 5.14 -5.44 -5.68
C CYS A 13 3.70 -5.29 -6.19
N ALA A 14 3.10 -6.34 -6.74
CA ALA A 14 1.70 -6.35 -7.16
C ALA A 14 0.76 -6.06 -5.99
N ALA A 15 0.95 -6.73 -4.85
CA ALA A 15 0.15 -6.48 -3.66
C ALA A 15 0.38 -5.07 -3.07
N PHE A 16 1.57 -4.49 -3.22
CA PHE A 16 1.83 -3.10 -2.84
C PHE A 16 1.18 -2.11 -3.83
N ASP A 17 1.07 -2.46 -5.11
CA ASP A 17 0.36 -1.67 -6.13
C ASP A 17 -1.14 -1.53 -5.82
N ASP A 18 -1.77 -2.58 -5.28
CA ASP A 18 -3.14 -2.52 -4.76
C ASP A 18 -3.28 -1.48 -3.63
N VAL A 19 -2.28 -1.38 -2.74
CA VAL A 19 -2.26 -0.34 -1.69
C VAL A 19 -2.21 1.04 -2.33
N SER A 20 -1.30 1.26 -3.28
CA SER A 20 -1.16 2.53 -4.01
C SER A 20 -2.45 2.90 -4.77
N THR A 21 -3.11 1.92 -5.37
CA THR A 21 -4.40 2.08 -6.07
C THR A 21 -5.51 2.53 -5.12
N ILE A 22 -5.58 1.96 -3.91
CA ILE A 22 -6.53 2.41 -2.89
C ILE A 22 -6.26 3.88 -2.52
N LEU A 23 -5.00 4.25 -2.27
CA LEU A 23 -4.63 5.61 -1.88
C LEU A 23 -4.96 6.62 -2.99
N GLN A 24 -4.61 6.29 -4.24
CA GLN A 24 -4.86 7.13 -5.41
C GLN A 24 -6.35 7.40 -5.59
N ASN A 25 -7.19 6.37 -5.48
CA ASN A 25 -8.63 6.51 -5.66
C ASN A 25 -9.31 7.21 -4.48
N ALA A 26 -8.86 6.97 -3.24
CA ALA A 26 -9.33 7.73 -2.09
C ALA A 26 -9.00 9.22 -2.24
N HIS A 27 -7.77 9.56 -2.65
CA HIS A 27 -7.36 10.94 -2.87
C HIS A 27 -8.15 11.62 -4.00
N MET A 28 -8.34 10.92 -5.13
CA MET A 28 -9.18 11.43 -6.21
C MET A 28 -10.64 11.59 -5.78
N GLY A 29 -11.19 10.65 -5.01
CA GLY A 29 -12.56 10.72 -4.49
C GLY A 29 -12.75 11.96 -3.62
N LEU A 30 -11.82 12.22 -2.70
CA LEU A 30 -11.87 13.40 -1.83
C LEU A 30 -11.70 14.70 -2.62
N SER A 31 -10.67 14.79 -3.47
CA SER A 31 -10.36 16.02 -4.23
C SER A 31 -11.43 16.38 -5.27
N SER A 32 -12.14 15.39 -5.82
CA SER A 32 -13.26 15.62 -6.73
C SER A 32 -14.61 15.86 -6.03
N GLY A 33 -14.64 15.80 -4.69
CA GLY A 33 -15.87 16.01 -3.92
C GLY A 33 -16.85 14.82 -3.94
N ARG A 34 -16.42 13.64 -4.41
CA ARG A 34 -17.21 12.40 -4.42
C ARG A 34 -17.19 11.66 -3.08
N MET A 35 -16.24 12.02 -2.22
CA MET A 35 -15.97 11.36 -0.94
C MET A 35 -15.86 12.41 0.16
N SER A 36 -16.51 12.17 1.29
CA SER A 36 -16.32 12.97 2.51
C SER A 36 -14.96 12.69 3.15
N GLN A 37 -14.52 13.57 4.04
CA GLN A 37 -13.31 13.33 4.83
C GLN A 37 -13.39 12.03 5.65
N GLN A 38 -14.58 11.71 6.18
CA GLN A 38 -14.78 10.49 6.97
C GLN A 38 -14.59 9.22 6.15
N GLU A 39 -15.12 9.19 4.92
CA GLU A 39 -14.95 8.08 3.98
C GLU A 39 -13.49 7.95 3.55
N TYR A 40 -12.82 9.08 3.26
CA TYR A 40 -11.39 9.10 2.95
C TYR A 40 -10.54 8.50 4.06
N ASP A 41 -10.75 8.94 5.31
CA ASP A 41 -10.04 8.39 6.46
C ASP A 41 -10.34 6.89 6.65
N GLY A 42 -11.57 6.47 6.31
CA GLY A 42 -11.97 5.05 6.28
C GLY A 42 -11.16 4.23 5.28
N TRP A 43 -11.01 4.73 4.05
CA TRP A 43 -10.20 4.12 3.00
C TRP A 43 -8.73 4.06 3.37
N LEU A 44 -8.18 5.11 3.95
CA LEU A 44 -6.78 5.12 4.40
C LEU A 44 -6.54 4.11 5.54
N ARG A 45 -7.49 3.97 6.49
CA ARG A 45 -7.43 2.91 7.51
C ARG A 45 -7.52 1.51 6.90
N LEU A 46 -8.25 1.34 5.80
CA LEU A 46 -8.25 0.07 5.06
C LEU A 46 -6.89 -0.17 4.40
N ALA A 47 -6.31 0.84 3.76
CA ALA A 47 -5.02 0.74 3.09
C ALA A 47 -3.89 0.32 4.05
N THR A 48 -3.87 0.79 5.31
CA THR A 48 -2.86 0.32 6.30
C THR A 48 -3.00 -1.17 6.61
N ARG A 49 -4.22 -1.71 6.66
CA ARG A 49 -4.46 -3.16 6.85
C ARG A 49 -4.16 -3.98 5.60
N VAL A 50 -4.33 -3.41 4.41
CA VAL A 50 -3.92 -4.08 3.16
C VAL A 50 -2.40 -4.12 3.08
N LEU A 51 -1.75 -2.99 3.37
CA LEU A 51 -0.28 -2.88 3.44
C LEU A 51 0.31 -3.92 4.39
N ASP A 52 -0.24 -4.06 5.59
CA ASP A 52 0.22 -5.03 6.58
C ASP A 52 0.22 -6.48 6.06
N ARG A 53 -0.75 -6.82 5.20
CA ARG A 53 -0.91 -8.14 4.58
C ARG A 53 -0.09 -8.35 3.32
N VAL A 54 0.60 -7.33 2.82
CA VAL A 54 1.49 -7.48 1.66
C VAL A 54 2.52 -8.58 1.97
N PRO A 55 2.54 -9.66 1.17
CA PRO A 55 3.48 -10.76 1.38
C PRO A 55 4.89 -10.29 1.01
N THR A 56 5.90 -10.81 1.69
CA THR A 56 7.31 -10.53 1.37
C THR A 56 8.10 -11.83 1.31
N SER A 57 9.16 -11.84 0.50
CA SER A 57 10.14 -12.94 0.47
C SER A 57 10.98 -12.99 1.75
N GLY A 58 11.02 -11.88 2.51
CA GLY A 58 11.77 -11.72 3.76
C GLY A 58 13.21 -11.24 3.56
N GLU A 59 13.64 -11.08 2.32
CA GLU A 59 14.98 -10.65 1.93
C GLU A 59 14.92 -9.68 0.75
N GLY A 60 15.95 -8.87 0.58
CA GLY A 60 16.10 -7.96 -0.55
C GLY A 60 15.34 -6.64 -0.44
N ALA A 61 15.63 -5.75 -1.39
CA ALA A 61 15.18 -4.35 -1.36
C ALA A 61 13.65 -4.17 -1.37
N VAL A 62 12.91 -5.09 -2.01
CA VAL A 62 11.44 -5.07 -2.00
C VAL A 62 10.90 -5.40 -0.61
N SER A 63 11.41 -6.46 0.03
CA SER A 63 11.04 -6.82 1.40
C SER A 63 11.39 -5.71 2.39
N ASP A 64 12.58 -5.12 2.28
CA ASP A 64 13.03 -4.02 3.14
C ASP A 64 12.16 -2.77 2.96
N GLY A 65 11.83 -2.43 1.70
CA GLY A 65 10.95 -1.31 1.39
C GLY A 65 9.55 -1.49 1.97
N ILE A 66 8.95 -2.68 1.81
CA ILE A 66 7.63 -3.00 2.38
C ILE A 66 7.67 -2.94 3.91
N ALA A 67 8.73 -3.43 4.54
CA ALA A 67 8.90 -3.35 5.98
C ALA A 67 8.98 -1.88 6.45
N ALA A 68 9.74 -1.04 5.76
CA ALA A 68 9.82 0.39 6.06
C ALA A 68 8.48 1.10 5.88
N SER A 69 7.73 0.81 4.81
CA SER A 69 6.38 1.34 4.60
C SER A 69 5.41 0.90 5.71
N LYS A 70 5.46 -0.37 6.14
CA LYS A 70 4.65 -0.88 7.27
C LYS A 70 4.99 -0.17 8.58
N ALA A 71 6.28 0.10 8.82
CA ALA A 71 6.72 0.83 10.02
C ALA A 71 6.28 2.31 10.01
N ALA A 72 6.31 2.96 8.85
CA ALA A 72 5.90 4.36 8.71
C ALA A 72 4.37 4.56 8.76
N ALA A 73 3.59 3.53 8.39
CA ALA A 73 2.14 3.55 8.52
C ALA A 73 1.60 2.22 9.08
N PRO A 74 1.70 2.00 10.40
CA PRO A 74 1.23 0.77 11.03
C PRO A 74 -0.25 0.51 10.78
N ALA A 75 -0.62 -0.77 10.75
CA ALA A 75 -2.01 -1.20 10.59
C ALA A 75 -2.91 -0.58 11.67
N ILE A 76 -4.02 0.02 11.25
CA ILE A 76 -5.05 0.51 12.17
C ILE A 76 -6.15 -0.57 12.26
N PRO A 77 -6.37 -1.17 13.45
CA PRO A 77 -7.38 -2.21 13.62
C PRO A 77 -8.80 -1.73 13.31
N LEU A 78 -9.69 -2.69 13.02
CA LEU A 78 -11.12 -2.39 12.87
C LEU A 78 -11.68 -1.84 14.19
N GLY A 79 -12.57 -0.85 14.08
CA GLY A 79 -13.17 -0.19 15.25
C GLY A 79 -12.27 0.86 15.92
N THR A 80 -11.01 1.02 15.49
CA THR A 80 -10.14 2.08 16.00
C THR A 80 -10.29 3.37 15.19
N ILE A 81 -10.61 4.46 15.89
CA ILE A 81 -10.61 5.82 15.31
C ILE A 81 -9.24 6.44 15.60
N ALA A 82 -8.30 6.21 14.68
CA ALA A 82 -6.99 6.85 14.67
C ALA A 82 -6.77 7.53 13.31
N PRO A 83 -6.04 8.66 13.27
CA PRO A 83 -5.64 9.29 12.03
C PRO A 83 -4.64 8.38 11.29
N PRO A 84 -4.88 8.08 10.00
CA PRO A 84 -3.97 7.27 9.21
C PRO A 84 -2.71 8.07 8.83
N LEU A 85 -1.55 7.44 8.91
CA LEU A 85 -0.26 8.04 8.52
C LEU A 85 0.16 7.70 7.08
N ILE A 86 -0.53 6.74 6.46
CA ILE A 86 -0.26 6.30 5.10
C ILE A 86 -0.49 7.42 4.08
N GLY A 87 0.39 7.55 3.09
CA GLY A 87 0.36 8.63 2.10
C GLY A 87 0.92 9.98 2.58
N GLY A 88 1.30 10.11 3.86
CA GLY A 88 2.01 11.29 4.37
C GLY A 88 3.52 11.25 4.05
N ASP A 89 4.23 12.36 4.30
CA ASP A 89 5.65 12.51 3.97
C ASP A 89 6.53 11.40 4.55
N ALA A 90 6.31 11.04 5.81
CA ALA A 90 7.06 9.96 6.46
C ALA A 90 6.90 8.62 5.71
N TRP A 91 5.69 8.32 5.22
CA TRP A 91 5.42 7.09 4.48
C TRP A 91 5.96 7.16 3.04
N ASN A 92 5.76 8.28 2.34
CA ASN A 92 6.28 8.49 0.98
C ASN A 92 7.82 8.44 0.93
N ASN A 93 8.49 8.88 2.00
CA ASN A 93 9.95 8.83 2.13
C ASN A 93 10.48 7.49 2.68
N ALA A 94 9.62 6.65 3.29
CA ALA A 94 10.06 5.43 3.97
C ALA A 94 10.61 4.37 3.01
N ALA A 95 10.18 4.35 1.75
CA ALA A 95 10.75 3.43 0.76
C ALA A 95 10.54 3.91 -0.68
N PRO A 96 11.59 4.03 -1.50
CA PRO A 96 11.47 4.17 -2.95
C PRO A 96 11.10 2.80 -3.58
N LEU A 97 10.00 2.20 -3.14
CA LEU A 97 9.55 0.85 -3.53
C LEU A 97 9.38 0.70 -5.04
N ALA A 98 8.98 1.77 -5.74
CA ALA A 98 8.87 1.78 -7.19
C ALA A 98 10.20 1.41 -7.89
N ALA A 99 11.33 1.90 -7.39
CA ALA A 99 12.65 1.57 -7.96
C ALA A 99 13.03 0.11 -7.68
N ALA A 100 12.77 -0.38 -6.46
CA ALA A 100 13.01 -1.78 -6.09
C ALA A 100 12.15 -2.74 -6.93
N CYS A 101 10.88 -2.42 -7.12
CA CYS A 101 9.96 -3.18 -7.95
C CYS A 101 10.37 -3.17 -9.42
N THR A 102 10.80 -2.03 -9.96
CA THR A 102 11.33 -1.94 -11.33
C THR A 102 12.57 -2.83 -11.50
N ALA A 103 13.48 -2.82 -10.53
CA ALA A 103 14.67 -3.70 -10.55
C ALA A 103 14.30 -5.19 -10.48
N ALA A 104 13.20 -5.53 -9.81
CA ALA A 104 12.62 -6.88 -9.80
C ALA A 104 11.80 -7.23 -11.06
N GLY A 105 11.76 -6.33 -12.05
CA GLY A 105 11.03 -6.52 -13.30
C GLY A 105 9.52 -6.33 -13.18
N TYR A 106 9.03 -5.73 -12.09
CA TYR A 106 7.63 -5.35 -11.93
C TYR A 106 7.42 -3.91 -12.41
N VAL A 107 6.42 -3.70 -13.26
CA VAL A 107 5.98 -2.36 -13.68
C VAL A 107 4.84 -1.94 -12.77
N PHE A 108 5.02 -0.83 -12.06
CA PHE A 108 4.01 -0.26 -11.19
C PHE A 108 2.85 0.32 -12.02
N VAL A 109 1.62 -0.17 -11.82
CA VAL A 109 0.43 0.25 -12.56
C VAL A 109 -0.69 0.58 -11.58
N VAL A 110 -0.72 1.83 -11.14
CA VAL A 110 -1.78 2.34 -10.27
C VAL A 110 -3.03 2.61 -11.10
N GLU A 111 -4.11 1.87 -10.84
CA GLU A 111 -5.38 2.10 -11.53
C GLU A 111 -6.15 3.28 -10.93
N SER A 112 -6.89 3.99 -11.79
CA SER A 112 -7.65 5.18 -11.41
C SER A 112 -9.05 5.11 -11.98
N TRP A 113 -10.07 5.29 -11.13
CA TRP A 113 -11.47 5.26 -11.53
C TRP A 113 -12.18 6.59 -11.30
N THR A 114 -12.99 7.00 -12.27
CA THR A 114 -13.79 8.23 -12.23
C THR A 114 -15.23 7.99 -11.75
N GLY A 115 -15.68 6.74 -11.62
CA GLY A 115 -17.03 6.36 -11.17
C GLY A 115 -17.14 6.09 -9.66
N GLY A 116 -18.38 6.01 -9.15
CA GLY A 116 -18.75 5.66 -7.78
C GLY A 116 -20.06 4.88 -7.76
#